data_AF-A0A9Q0NXJ7-F1
#
_entry.id   AF-A0A9Q0NXJ7-F1
#
_cell.length_a   1.000
_cell.length_b   1.000
_cell.length_c   1.000
_cell.angle_alpha   90.00
_cell.angle_beta   90.00
_cell.angle_gamma   90.00
#
_symmetry.space_group_name_H-M   'P 1'
#
loop_
_entity.id
_entity.type
_entity.pdbx_description
1 polymer ?
#
loop_
_entity_poly.entity_id
_entity_poly.type
_entity_poly.pdbx_seq_one_letter_code
_entity_poly.pdbx_strand_id
1 'polypeptide(L)'
;MSEFDNAIPTAFDPFAEANVEDSSAGTKDYVHVRVQQRNGRKSLTTVQGLKKEYSYNKILKDLKKEFCCNGTVVQDPELGQVIQLQGDQRKNVSTFLVQAGIVKKENIKIHGF
;
A
#
# COMPACT_ATOMS: atom_id res chain seq x y z
N MET A 1 55.38 9.42 20.14
CA MET A 1 55.27 9.52 18.67
C MET A 1 54.44 8.35 18.22
N SER A 2 53.23 8.45 17.72
CA SER A 2 52.22 9.52 17.59
C SER A 2 51.01 8.79 16.99
N GLU A 3 49.81 9.20 17.38
CA GLU A 3 48.53 8.70 16.87
C GLU A 3 48.47 8.62 15.34
N PHE A 4 47.73 7.64 14.80
CA PHE A 4 46.88 7.86 13.63
C PHE A 4 45.66 6.95 13.72
N ASP A 5 44.70 7.42 14.51
CA ASP A 5 43.28 7.12 14.39
C ASP A 5 42.86 7.51 12.96
N ASN A 6 42.84 6.56 12.03
CA ASN A 6 42.28 6.78 10.69
C ASN A 6 40.75 6.76 10.84
N ALA A 7 40.23 7.83 11.43
CA ALA A 7 38.87 8.28 11.25
C ALA A 7 38.67 8.51 9.75
N ILE A 8 38.20 7.48 9.05
CA ILE A 8 37.51 7.65 7.79
C ILE A 8 36.33 8.55 8.15
N PRO A 9 36.25 9.81 7.68
CA PRO A 9 35.04 10.59 7.83
C PRO A 9 33.95 9.73 7.19
N THR A 10 32.99 9.29 8.01
CA THR A 10 31.80 8.56 7.59
C THR A 10 31.36 9.16 6.28
N ALA A 11 31.55 8.41 5.20
CA ALA A 11 31.36 8.88 3.84
C ALA A 11 30.02 9.60 3.81
N PHE A 12 30.07 10.91 3.61
CA PHE A 12 28.89 11.73 3.40
C PHE A 12 28.28 11.19 2.11
N ASP A 13 27.31 10.30 2.24
CA ASP A 13 26.56 9.72 1.14
C ASP A 13 25.59 10.82 0.67
N PRO A 14 25.85 11.49 -0.47
CA PRO A 14 24.99 12.56 -0.96
C PRO A 14 23.62 12.02 -1.40
N PHE A 15 23.45 10.69 -1.48
CA PHE A 15 22.17 10.04 -1.68
C PHE A 15 21.55 9.52 -0.37
N ALA A 16 22.20 9.65 0.79
CA ALA A 16 21.54 9.33 2.06
C ALA A 16 20.37 10.28 2.33
N GLU A 17 20.47 11.58 2.00
CA GLU A 17 19.30 12.47 2.06
C GLU A 17 18.26 12.15 0.97
N ALA A 18 18.69 11.73 -0.23
CA ALA A 18 17.77 11.41 -1.33
C ALA A 18 17.05 10.06 -1.18
N ASN A 19 17.68 9.07 -0.53
CA ASN A 19 17.06 7.79 -0.19
C ASN A 19 16.21 7.89 1.07
N VAL A 20 16.46 8.88 1.92
CA VAL A 20 15.50 9.30 2.95
C VAL A 20 14.28 9.97 2.30
N GLU A 21 14.33 10.53 1.09
CA GLU A 21 13.10 10.98 0.42
C GLU A 21 12.24 9.85 -0.18
N ASP A 22 12.81 8.67 -0.47
CA ASP A 22 12.02 7.49 -0.89
C ASP A 22 11.64 6.57 0.28
N SER A 23 12.53 6.45 1.29
CA SER A 23 12.27 5.69 2.53
C SER A 23 11.59 6.52 3.62
N SER A 24 11.52 7.85 3.45
CA SER A 24 10.72 8.81 4.22
C SER A 24 9.89 9.71 3.30
N ALA A 25 9.27 9.10 2.29
CA ALA A 25 8.09 9.67 1.63
C ALA A 25 7.01 9.92 2.70
N GLY A 26 7.13 11.07 3.38
CA GLY A 26 6.65 11.27 4.73
C GLY A 26 5.19 10.93 4.85
N THR A 27 4.83 10.08 5.82
CA THR A 27 3.54 10.00 6.54
C THR A 27 2.28 10.44 5.79
N LYS A 28 2.23 10.22 4.48
CA LYS A 28 1.05 10.33 3.66
C LYS A 28 0.61 8.90 3.60
N ASP A 29 -0.45 8.59 4.35
CA ASP A 29 -1.15 7.32 4.34
C ASP A 29 -1.67 7.04 2.91
N TYR A 30 -0.77 6.65 2.01
CA TYR A 30 -1.08 6.29 0.65
C TYR A 30 -1.75 4.92 0.67
N VAL A 31 -2.86 4.81 -0.05
CA VAL A 31 -3.54 3.55 -0.25
C VAL A 31 -3.02 2.95 -1.54
N HIS A 32 -2.37 1.80 -1.41
CA HIS A 32 -1.82 1.07 -2.54
C HIS A 32 -2.83 0.01 -3.00
N VAL A 33 -3.31 0.15 -4.24
CA VAL A 33 -4.13 -0.87 -4.88
C VAL A 33 -3.25 -1.65 -5.84
N ARG A 34 -2.89 -2.88 -5.48
CA ARG A 34 -2.03 -3.75 -6.30
C ARG A 34 -2.86 -4.85 -6.94
N VAL A 35 -2.57 -5.19 -8.19
CA VAL A 35 -3.14 -6.35 -8.86
C VAL A 35 -2.06 -7.42 -9.02
N GLN A 36 -2.34 -8.63 -8.53
CA GLN A 36 -1.47 -9.79 -8.67
C GLN A 36 -2.19 -10.87 -9.48
N GLN A 37 -1.46 -11.60 -10.33
CA GLN A 37 -2.01 -12.73 -11.06
C GLN A 37 -2.02 -13.96 -10.14
N ARG A 38 -3.20 -14.53 -9.89
CA ARG A 38 -3.35 -15.70 -9.01
C ARG A 38 -3.07 -17.01 -9.75
N ASN A 39 -3.77 -17.23 -10.87
CA ASN A 39 -3.67 -18.45 -11.68
C ASN A 39 -4.14 -18.17 -13.10
N GLY A 40 -3.27 -18.24 -14.11
CA GLY A 40 -3.65 -18.01 -15.51
C GLY A 40 -4.42 -16.69 -15.67
N ARG A 41 -5.69 -16.72 -16.06
CA ARG A 41 -6.52 -15.50 -16.21
C ARG A 41 -7.11 -14.95 -14.91
N LYS A 42 -6.93 -15.63 -13.77
CA LYS A 42 -7.46 -15.17 -12.48
C LYS A 42 -6.48 -14.20 -11.84
N SER A 43 -6.98 -13.03 -11.46
CA SER A 43 -6.23 -12.01 -10.73
C SER A 43 -6.77 -11.84 -9.30
N LEU A 44 -5.94 -11.27 -8.43
CA LEU A 44 -6.25 -10.89 -7.06
C LEU A 44 -5.89 -9.41 -6.92
N THR A 45 -6.83 -8.60 -6.44
CA THR A 45 -6.59 -7.20 -6.12
C THR A 45 -6.37 -7.08 -4.62
N THR A 46 -5.24 -6.51 -4.20
CA THR A 46 -4.93 -6.25 -2.79
C THR A 46 -4.93 -4.76 -2.51
N VAL A 47 -5.66 -4.35 -1.48
CA VAL A 47 -5.69 -2.97 -0.98
C VAL A 47 -4.89 -2.90 0.31
N GLN A 48 -3.82 -2.10 0.29
CA GLN A 48 -2.89 -1.88 1.39
C GLN A 48 -2.93 -0.41 1.83
N GLY A 49 -2.58 -0.14 3.09
CA GLY A 49 -2.45 1.24 3.60
C GLY A 49 -3.76 1.89 4.08
N LEU A 50 -4.79 1.11 4.37
CA LEU A 50 -5.99 1.64 5.03
C LEU A 50 -5.68 1.93 6.51
N LYS A 51 -6.27 3.01 7.05
CA LYS A 51 -6.12 3.34 8.47
C LYS A 51 -6.82 2.30 9.34
N LYS A 52 -6.16 1.89 10.44
CA LYS A 52 -6.67 0.90 11.40
C LYS A 52 -7.95 1.32 12.13
N GLU A 53 -8.28 2.61 12.08
CA GLU A 53 -9.51 3.18 12.66
C GLU A 53 -10.77 2.77 11.89
N TYR A 54 -10.64 2.44 10.60
CA TYR A 54 -11.78 2.01 9.80
C TYR A 54 -12.13 0.55 10.05
N SER A 55 -13.43 0.25 10.05
CA SER A 55 -13.90 -1.13 10.16
C SER A 55 -13.78 -1.85 8.83
N TYR A 56 -12.69 -2.62 8.65
CA TYR A 56 -12.44 -3.46 7.48
C TYR A 56 -13.60 -4.41 7.16
N ASN A 57 -14.31 -4.90 8.17
CA ASN A 57 -15.47 -5.77 8.00
C ASN A 57 -16.65 -5.08 7.32
N LYS A 58 -16.88 -3.79 7.58
CA LYS A 58 -17.95 -3.01 6.93
C LYS A 58 -17.58 -2.73 5.48
N ILE A 59 -16.36 -2.22 5.26
CA ILE A 59 -15.81 -1.96 3.92
C ILE A 59 -15.87 -3.24 3.07
N LEU A 60 -15.48 -4.38 3.63
CA LEU A 60 -15.53 -5.67 2.91
C LEU A 60 -16.96 -6.11 2.57
N LYS A 61 -17.96 -5.84 3.42
CA LYS A 61 -19.37 -6.13 3.09
C LYS A 61 -19.86 -5.27 1.94
N ASP A 62 -19.55 -3.98 1.96
CA ASP A 62 -19.96 -3.03 0.92
C ASP A 62 -19.28 -3.38 -0.41
N LEU A 63 -17.97 -3.65 -0.39
CA LEU A 63 -17.21 -4.11 -1.56
C LEU A 63 -17.76 -5.42 -2.15
N LYS A 64 -18.16 -6.39 -1.31
CA LYS A 64 -18.78 -7.64 -1.78
C LYS A 64 -20.14 -7.40 -2.45
N LYS A 65 -20.93 -6.48 -1.91
CA LYS A 65 -22.26 -6.14 -2.43
C LYS A 65 -22.17 -5.39 -3.76
N GLU A 66 -21.23 -4.47 -3.88
CA GLU A 66 -21.11 -3.61 -5.05
C GLU A 66 -20.35 -4.26 -6.21
N PHE A 67 -19.32 -5.05 -5.91
CA PHE A 67 -18.48 -5.69 -6.94
C PHE A 67 -18.87 -7.13 -7.25
N CYS A 68 -19.84 -7.71 -6.54
CA CYS A 68 -20.25 -9.12 -6.68
C CYS A 68 -19.07 -10.11 -6.63
N CYS A 69 -17.97 -9.71 -5.99
CA CYS A 69 -16.73 -10.47 -5.91
C CYS A 69 -16.55 -11.02 -4.50
N ASN A 70 -15.88 -12.17 -4.38
CA ASN A 70 -15.47 -12.65 -3.07
C ASN A 70 -14.21 -11.90 -2.61
N GLY A 71 -14.07 -11.77 -1.30
CA GLY A 71 -12.95 -11.08 -0.67
C GLY A 71 -12.75 -11.51 0.77
N THR A 72 -11.52 -11.32 1.25
CA THR A 72 -11.11 -11.64 2.62
C THR A 72 -10.23 -10.52 3.17
N VAL A 73 -10.27 -10.30 4.47
CA VAL A 73 -9.25 -9.53 5.17
C VAL A 73 -8.15 -10.51 5.53
N VAL A 74 -6.91 -10.19 5.18
CA VAL A 74 -5.71 -10.93 5.58
C VAL A 74 -4.87 -10.01 6.45
N GLN A 75 -4.26 -10.57 7.48
CA GLN A 75 -3.35 -9.84 8.35
C GLN A 75 -1.93 -10.29 8.04
N ASP A 76 -1.16 -9.41 7.42
CA ASP A 76 0.25 -9.60 7.18
C ASP A 76 1.06 -8.95 8.33
N PRO A 77 2.11 -9.61 8.84
CA PRO A 77 2.90 -9.10 9.96
C PRO A 77 3.69 -7.84 9.60
N GLU A 78 4.02 -7.65 8.32
CA GLU A 78 4.83 -6.52 7.83
C GLU A 78 3.97 -5.39 7.25
N LEU A 79 2.90 -5.73 6.52
CA LEU A 79 2.06 -4.76 5.80
C LEU A 79 0.76 -4.40 6.55
N GLY A 80 0.49 -5.07 7.67
CA GLY A 80 -0.71 -4.89 8.48
C GLY A 80 -1.95 -5.60 7.91
N GLN A 81 -3.13 -5.07 8.19
CA GLN A 81 -4.37 -5.62 7.65
C GLN A 81 -4.58 -5.18 6.20
N VAL A 82 -4.70 -6.15 5.30
CA VAL A 82 -4.91 -5.95 3.87
C VAL A 82 -6.23 -6.57 3.45
N ILE A 83 -6.92 -5.93 2.50
CA ILE A 83 -8.13 -6.50 1.89
C ILE A 83 -7.73 -7.15 0.58
N GLN A 84 -8.05 -8.43 0.43
CA GLN A 84 -7.88 -9.17 -0.81
C GLN A 84 -9.23 -9.37 -1.48
N LEU A 85 -9.34 -8.99 -2.75
CA LEU A 85 -10.52 -9.14 -3.59
C LEU A 85 -10.19 -10.04 -4.78
N GLN A 86 -11.14 -10.88 -5.20
CA GLN A 86 -11.00 -11.68 -6.41
C GLN A 86 -11.25 -10.84 -7.66
N GLY A 87 -10.44 -11.06 -8.70
CA GLY A 87 -10.51 -10.35 -9.97
C GLY A 87 -9.63 -9.10 -10.01
N ASP A 88 -9.58 -8.47 -11.19
CA ASP A 88 -9.01 -7.12 -11.35
C ASP A 88 -10.11 -6.10 -11.08
N GLN A 89 -10.02 -5.45 -9.92
CA GLN A 89 -10.98 -4.44 -9.47
C GLN A 89 -10.31 -3.08 -9.29
N ARG A 90 -9.15 -2.83 -9.93
CA ARG A 90 -8.33 -1.64 -9.66
C ARG A 90 -9.08 -0.32 -9.83
N LYS A 91 -9.87 -0.20 -10.90
CA LYS A 91 -10.67 0.99 -11.20
C LYS A 91 -11.83 1.13 -10.21
N ASN A 92 -12.55 0.04 -9.99
CA ASN A 92 -13.73 -0.01 -9.12
C ASN A 92 -13.39 0.33 -7.67
N VAL A 93 -12.30 -0.25 -7.13
CA VAL A 93 -11.80 0.05 -5.78
C VAL A 93 -11.39 1.51 -5.66
N SER A 94 -10.70 2.06 -6.66
CA SER A 94 -10.29 3.48 -6.62
C SER A 94 -11.50 4.42 -6.58
N THR A 95 -12.54 4.14 -7.38
CA THR A 95 -13.78 4.91 -7.39
C THR A 95 -14.52 4.80 -6.07
N PHE A 96 -14.64 3.58 -5.52
CA PHE A 96 -15.32 3.35 -4.25
C PHE A 96 -14.65 4.07 -3.08
N LEU A 97 -13.31 4.04 -3.00
CA LEU A 97 -12.58 4.72 -1.92
C LEU A 97 -12.76 6.24 -1.94
N VAL A 98 -12.85 6.83 -3.15
CA VAL A 98 -13.12 8.26 -3.34
C VAL A 98 -14.58 8.58 -3.01
N GLN A 99 -15.52 7.77 -3.49
CA GLN A 99 -16.97 7.97 -3.28
C GLN A 99 -17.37 7.81 -1.81
N ALA A 100 -16.77 6.84 -1.10
CA ALA A 100 -16.98 6.62 0.32
C ALA A 100 -16.30 7.71 1.19
N GLY A 101 -15.51 8.62 0.60
CA GLY A 101 -14.81 9.68 1.33
C GLY A 101 -13.70 9.18 2.25
N ILE A 102 -13.27 7.92 2.09
CA ILE A 102 -12.26 7.29 2.93
C ILE A 102 -10.87 7.81 2.56
N VAL A 103 -10.62 7.97 1.26
CA VAL A 103 -9.31 8.34 0.72
C VAL A 103 -9.47 9.39 -0.37
N LYS A 104 -8.63 10.43 -0.34
CA LYS A 104 -8.54 11.38 -1.44
C LYS A 104 -7.89 10.73 -2.66
N LYS A 105 -8.30 11.11 -3.86
CA LYS A 105 -7.76 10.59 -5.13
C LYS A 105 -6.24 10.71 -5.22
N GLU A 106 -5.68 11.76 -4.65
CA GLU A 106 -4.23 12.07 -4.58
C GLU A 106 -3.44 11.00 -3.81
N ASN A 107 -4.09 10.35 -2.85
CA ASN A 107 -3.45 9.38 -1.96
C ASN A 107 -3.59 7.93 -2.47
N ILE A 108 -4.26 7.70 -3.61
CA ILE A 108 -4.44 6.37 -4.16
C ILE A 108 -3.36 6.10 -5.19
N LYS A 109 -2.46 5.15 -4.89
CA LYS A 109 -1.46 4.65 -5.83
C LYS A 109 -1.94 3.32 -6.42
N ILE A 110 -2.25 3.32 -7.70
CA ILE A 110 -2.66 2.10 -8.42
C ILE A 110 -1.41 1.45 -9.01
N HIS A 111 -1.13 0.23 -8.59
CA HIS A 111 -0.06 -0.62 -9.11
C HIS A 111 -0.71 -1.73 -9.93
N GLY A 112 -0.61 -1.61 -11.25
CA GLY A 112 -1.11 -2.60 -12.19
C GLY A 112 0.01 -3.14 -13.05
N PHE A 113 -0.19 -4.36 -13.53
CA PHE A 113 0.57 -4.91 -14.65
C PHE A 113 0.21 -4.15 -15.95
#